data_AF-A0A2V7RCN8-F1
#
_entry.id   AF-A0A2V7RCN8-F1
#
_cell.length_a   1.000
_cell.length_b   1.000
_cell.length_c   1.000
_cell.angle_alpha   90.00
_cell.angle_beta   90.00
_cell.angle_gamma   90.00
#
_symmetry.space_group_name_H-M   'P 1'
#
loop_
_entity.id
_entity.type
_entity.pdbx_description
1 polymer ?
#
loop_
_entity_poly.entity_id
_entity_poly.type
_entity_poly.pdbx_seq_one_letter_code
_entity_poly.pdbx_strand_id
1 'polypeptide(L)'
;MEPLPDRRAVPDRRTPEDRRQGVVRVPVEQRSGTDRRSGGDRRTSQSLGDQIRNALELLTSVAESGTLDDAGLRDLDAAVFRLRFVLDRFERTGKSPP
;
A
#
# COMPACT_ATOMS: atom_id res chain seq x y z
N MET A 1 -5.30 -5.83 69.95
CA MET A 1 -4.10 -6.00 69.11
C MET A 1 -4.52 -6.93 67.99
N GLU A 2 -4.99 -6.35 66.89
CA GLU A 2 -5.49 -7.08 65.71
C GLU A 2 -4.37 -7.10 64.65
N PRO A 3 -4.03 -8.26 64.04
CA PRO A 3 -2.99 -8.36 63.03
C PRO A 3 -3.50 -7.94 61.65
N LEU A 4 -2.74 -7.10 60.93
CA LEU A 4 -3.03 -6.71 59.55
C LEU A 4 -2.66 -7.85 58.59
N PRO A 5 -3.61 -8.38 57.78
CA PRO A 5 -3.25 -9.32 56.73
C PRO A 5 -2.78 -8.60 55.45
N ASP A 6 -1.49 -8.82 55.22
CA ASP A 6 -0.68 -8.87 54.00
C ASP A 6 -1.28 -8.49 52.64
N ARG A 7 -0.56 -7.58 51.97
CA ARG A 7 -0.72 -7.19 50.57
C ARG A 7 0.12 -8.11 49.69
N ARG A 8 -0.44 -9.23 49.21
CA ARG A 8 -0.11 -9.88 47.90
C ARG A 8 -0.74 -11.27 47.79
N ALA A 9 -1.77 -11.43 46.94
CA ALA A 9 -1.96 -12.58 46.04
C ALA A 9 -3.23 -12.44 45.16
N VAL A 10 -2.97 -12.38 43.85
CA VAL A 10 -3.77 -12.45 42.59
C VAL A 10 -4.71 -13.72 42.56
N PRO A 11 -5.82 -13.93 41.77
CA PRO A 11 -6.13 -13.51 40.38
C PRO A 11 -7.59 -13.17 39.97
N ASP A 12 -7.69 -12.47 38.81
CA ASP A 12 -8.68 -12.57 37.70
C ASP A 12 -10.07 -13.19 37.94
N ARG A 13 -11.13 -12.35 37.87
CA ARG A 13 -12.44 -12.73 37.31
C ARG A 13 -13.08 -11.56 36.56
N ARG A 14 -13.08 -11.68 35.23
CA ARG A 14 -13.84 -10.90 34.24
C ARG A 14 -15.32 -10.70 34.62
N THR A 15 -15.82 -9.46 34.48
CA THR A 15 -17.21 -9.16 34.04
C THR A 15 -17.25 -7.78 33.35
N PRO A 16 -17.60 -7.70 32.04
CA PRO A 16 -17.83 -6.45 31.33
C PRO A 16 -19.33 -6.18 31.23
N GLU A 17 -19.93 -5.78 32.34
CA GLU A 17 -21.33 -5.38 32.38
C GLU A 17 -21.39 -4.03 33.09
N ASP A 18 -21.21 -2.94 32.34
CA ASP A 18 -22.00 -1.70 32.47
C ASP A 18 -21.38 -0.54 31.65
N ARG A 19 -21.43 -0.65 30.31
CA ARG A 19 -21.32 0.53 29.42
C ARG A 19 -22.35 0.45 28.31
N ARG A 20 -23.62 0.35 28.71
CA ARG A 20 -24.73 0.67 27.80
C ARG A 20 -25.15 2.11 28.05
N GLN A 21 -24.71 3.04 27.21
CA GLN A 21 -25.53 4.20 26.86
C GLN A 21 -24.98 4.88 25.61
N GLY A 22 -25.83 4.97 24.58
CA GLY A 22 -25.56 5.76 23.38
C GLY A 22 -25.51 5.01 22.05
N VAL A 23 -26.20 3.87 21.88
CA VAL A 23 -26.43 3.34 20.53
C VAL A 23 -27.47 4.22 19.85
N VAL A 24 -27.00 5.19 19.07
CA VAL A 24 -27.83 5.92 18.11
C VAL A 24 -28.31 4.89 17.09
N ARG A 25 -29.59 4.54 17.15
CA ARG A 25 -30.25 3.75 16.10
C ARG A 25 -30.29 4.59 14.82
N VAL A 26 -29.33 4.38 13.93
CA VAL A 26 -29.48 4.77 12.54
C VAL A 26 -30.38 3.70 11.90
N PRO A 27 -31.56 4.07 11.35
CA PRO A 27 -32.40 3.10 10.64
C PRO A 27 -31.62 2.63 9.40
N VAL A 28 -31.27 1.35 9.39
CA VAL A 28 -30.64 0.70 8.24
C VAL A 28 -31.76 0.41 7.25
N GLU A 29 -32.03 1.34 6.34
CA GLU A 29 -32.85 1.04 5.16
C GLU A 29 -32.14 -0.04 4.34
N GLN A 30 -32.67 -1.25 4.40
CA GLN A 30 -32.27 -2.39 3.56
C GLN A 30 -32.58 -2.06 2.09
N ARG A 31 -31.66 -1.38 1.39
CA ARG A 31 -31.74 -1.22 -0.06
C ARG A 31 -31.03 -2.39 -0.74
N SER A 32 -31.84 -3.42 -1.03
CA SER A 32 -31.54 -4.35 -2.11
C SER A 32 -31.48 -3.55 -3.42
N GLY A 33 -30.27 -3.37 -3.94
CA GLY A 33 -30.01 -2.50 -5.09
C GLY A 33 -28.75 -2.93 -5.80
N THR A 34 -28.88 -3.98 -6.61
CA THR A 34 -27.86 -4.48 -7.53
C THR A 34 -27.51 -3.40 -8.58
N ASP A 35 -26.45 -2.62 -8.35
CA ASP A 35 -25.87 -1.69 -9.35
C ASP A 35 -24.41 -1.40 -8.93
N ARG A 36 -23.39 -2.19 -9.30
CA ARG A 36 -22.88 -2.41 -10.67
C ARG A 36 -22.69 -1.14 -11.51
N ARG A 37 -22.29 -0.02 -10.91
CA ARG A 37 -21.72 1.12 -11.64
C ARG A 37 -20.41 1.55 -10.98
N SER A 38 -19.31 0.98 -11.49
CA SER A 38 -18.42 1.70 -12.41
C SER A 38 -17.77 2.92 -11.75
N GLY A 39 -16.84 2.67 -10.83
CA GLY A 39 -15.77 3.63 -10.52
C GLY A 39 -14.68 3.59 -11.59
N GLY A 40 -15.10 3.54 -12.86
CA GLY A 40 -14.25 3.29 -14.03
C GLY A 40 -13.60 4.53 -14.61
N ASP A 41 -13.42 5.61 -13.85
CA ASP A 41 -12.83 6.82 -14.41
C ASP A 41 -12.07 7.64 -13.36
N ARG A 42 -10.89 8.16 -13.74
CA ARG A 42 -9.96 9.07 -13.00
C ARG A 42 -8.72 8.49 -12.29
N ARG A 43 -8.36 7.23 -12.49
CA ARG A 43 -6.93 6.91 -12.59
C ARG A 43 -6.75 6.37 -13.99
N THR A 44 -6.21 7.19 -14.89
CA THR A 44 -5.55 6.67 -16.08
C THR A 44 -4.63 5.57 -15.57
N SER A 45 -5.02 4.32 -15.77
CA SER A 45 -4.24 3.17 -15.34
C SER A 45 -3.01 3.20 -16.23
N GLN A 46 -2.00 3.93 -15.78
CA GLN A 46 -0.74 4.02 -16.49
C GLN A 46 -0.24 2.58 -16.61
N SER A 47 -0.04 2.13 -17.85
CA SER A 47 0.44 0.78 -18.10
C SER A 47 1.74 0.57 -17.33
N LEU A 48 2.02 -0.66 -16.90
CA LEU A 48 3.31 -0.97 -16.29
C LEU A 48 4.47 -0.52 -17.19
N GLY A 49 4.34 -0.66 -18.51
CA GLY A 49 5.33 -0.16 -19.48
C GLY A 49 5.51 1.36 -19.43
N ASP A 50 4.42 2.12 -19.28
CA ASP A 50 4.48 3.57 -19.13
C ASP A 50 5.10 3.97 -17.78
N GLN A 51 4.83 3.23 -16.71
CA GLN A 51 5.48 3.42 -15.41
C GLN A 51 6.98 3.18 -15.48
N ILE A 52 7.42 2.14 -16.17
CA ILE A 52 8.85 1.85 -16.36
C ILE A 52 9.50 2.95 -17.21
N ARG A 53 8.84 3.44 -18.27
CA ARG A 53 9.36 4.55 -19.08
C ARG A 53 9.54 5.83 -18.26
N ASN A 54 8.52 6.22 -17.49
CA ASN A 54 8.60 7.39 -16.61
C ASN A 54 9.74 7.23 -15.57
N ALA A 55 9.88 6.05 -14.96
CA ALA A 55 10.98 5.79 -14.04
C ALA A 55 12.36 5.96 -14.70
N LEU A 56 12.52 5.51 -15.96
CA LEU A 56 13.75 5.69 -16.71
C LEU A 56 14.06 7.17 -16.98
N GLU A 57 13.06 7.98 -17.32
CA GLU A 57 13.22 9.43 -17.51
C GLU A 57 13.67 10.15 -16.23
N LEU A 58 13.09 9.77 -15.08
CA LEU A 58 13.49 10.29 -13.78
C LEU A 58 14.93 9.91 -13.43
N LEU A 59 15.34 8.66 -13.70
CA LEU A 59 16.71 8.21 -13.48
C LEU A 59 17.70 8.95 -14.38
N THR A 60 17.35 9.23 -15.63
CA THR A 60 18.16 10.08 -16.51
C THR A 60 18.33 11.49 -15.93
N SER A 61 17.23 12.09 -15.44
CA SER A 61 17.27 13.41 -14.81
C SER A 61 18.19 13.45 -13.58
N VAL A 62 18.20 12.36 -12.80
CA VAL A 62 19.09 12.21 -11.63
C VAL A 62 20.55 11.98 -12.03
N ALA A 63 20.80 11.28 -13.13
CA ALA A 63 22.17 11.14 -13.66
C ALA A 63 22.71 12.51 -14.14
N GLU A 64 21.87 13.28 -14.81
CA GLU A 64 22.22 14.60 -15.37
C GLU A 64 22.38 15.69 -14.30
N SER A 65 21.78 15.53 -13.12
CA SER A 65 21.90 16.51 -12.03
C SER A 65 23.32 16.61 -11.45
N GLY A 66 24.17 15.60 -11.70
CA GLY A 66 25.54 15.54 -11.17
C GLY A 66 25.60 15.37 -9.64
N THR A 67 24.50 14.97 -9.00
CA THR A 67 24.44 14.82 -7.53
C THR A 67 24.98 13.47 -7.03
N LEU A 68 25.20 12.51 -7.93
CA LEU A 68 25.69 11.17 -7.60
C LEU A 68 27.22 11.11 -7.68
N ASP A 69 27.81 10.37 -6.76
CA ASP A 69 29.20 9.95 -6.82
C ASP A 69 29.37 8.75 -7.78
N ASP A 70 30.61 8.33 -8.03
CA ASP A 70 30.91 7.22 -8.96
C ASP A 70 30.22 5.90 -8.56
N ALA A 71 30.08 5.65 -7.26
CA ALA A 71 29.38 4.47 -6.76
C ALA A 71 27.88 4.56 -7.07
N GLY A 72 27.26 5.70 -6.78
CA GLY A 72 25.87 5.97 -7.09
C GLY A 72 25.56 5.94 -8.59
N LEU A 73 26.48 6.42 -9.44
CA LEU A 73 26.34 6.33 -10.90
C LEU A 73 26.35 4.87 -11.38
N ARG A 74 27.21 4.01 -10.83
CA ARG A 74 27.24 2.57 -11.16
C ARG A 74 25.96 1.86 -10.74
N ASP A 75 25.45 2.16 -9.55
CA ASP A 75 24.18 1.60 -9.08
C ASP A 75 23.00 2.07 -9.93
N LEU A 76 23.01 3.34 -10.35
CA LEU A 76 22.01 3.90 -11.25
C LEU A 76 22.05 3.21 -12.62
N ASP A 77 23.23 3.01 -13.21
CA ASP A 77 23.39 2.26 -14.47
C ASP A 77 22.85 0.83 -14.35
N ALA A 78 23.13 0.14 -13.24
CA ALA A 78 22.60 -1.18 -12.98
C ALA A 78 21.06 -1.19 -12.86
N ALA A 79 20.47 -0.17 -12.22
CA ALA A 79 19.03 -0.01 -12.12
C ALA A 79 18.39 0.25 -13.50
N VAL A 80 18.96 1.15 -14.30
CA VAL A 80 18.53 1.44 -15.67
C VAL A 80 18.56 0.19 -16.53
N PHE A 81 19.64 -0.59 -16.47
CA PHE A 81 19.77 -1.84 -17.22
C PHE A 81 18.65 -2.84 -16.87
N ARG A 82 18.38 -3.03 -15.57
CA ARG A 82 17.32 -3.95 -15.10
C ARG A 82 15.93 -3.50 -15.55
N LEU A 83 15.64 -2.20 -15.46
CA LEU A 83 14.35 -1.65 -15.89
C LEU A 83 14.14 -1.81 -17.40
N ARG A 84 15.16 -1.54 -18.22
CA ARG A 84 15.10 -1.75 -19.68
C ARG A 84 14.88 -3.23 -20.02
N PHE A 85 15.53 -4.14 -19.29
CA PHE A 85 15.30 -5.58 -19.46
C PHE A 85 13.86 -5.98 -19.14
N VAL A 86 13.30 -5.50 -18.03
CA VAL A 86 11.91 -5.79 -17.67
C VAL A 86 10.94 -5.21 -18.70
N LEU A 87 11.21 -4.00 -19.21
CA LEU A 87 10.40 -3.37 -20.26
C LEU A 87 10.42 -4.19 -21.55
N ASP A 88 11.60 -4.57 -22.05
CA ASP A 88 11.74 -5.39 -23.26
C ASP A 88 11.02 -6.74 -23.11
N ARG A 89 11.17 -7.40 -21.94
CA ARG A 89 10.44 -8.63 -21.65
C ARG A 89 8.93 -8.41 -21.68
N PHE A 90 8.44 -7.34 -21.05
CA PHE A 90 7.02 -7.01 -21.00
C PHE A 90 6.46 -6.76 -22.41
N GLU A 91 7.17 -5.98 -23.23
CA GLU A 91 6.81 -5.68 -24.61
C GLU A 91 6.77 -6.94 -25.48
N ARG A 92 7.68 -7.89 -25.27
CA ARG A 92 7.65 -9.20 -25.95
C ARG A 92 6.47 -10.06 -25.51
N THR A 93 6.12 -10.06 -24.22
CA THR A 93 4.99 -10.85 -23.70
C THR A 93 3.63 -10.25 -24.03
N GLY A 94 3.53 -8.91 -24.12
CA GLY A 94 2.31 -8.21 -24.51
C GLY A 94 2.06 -8.22 -26.02
N LYS A 95 3.10 -8.44 -26.82
CA LYS A 95 3.04 -8.56 -28.28
C LYS A 95 2.89 -10.03 -28.69
N SER A 96 1.84 -10.71 -28.22
CA SER A 96 1.42 -11.99 -28.80
C SER A 96 0.59 -11.69 -30.06
N PRO A 97 0.87 -12.32 -31.22
CA PRO A 97 0.10 -12.07 -32.44
C PRO A 97 -1.30 -12.70 -32.34
N PRO A 98 -2.32 -12.11 -33.01
CA PRO A 98 -3.67 -12.68 -33.09
C PRO A 98 -3.71 -14.01 -33.85
#